data_AF-A0A0C9WMP4-F1
#
_entry.id   AF-A0A0C9WMP4-F1
#
_cell.length_a   1.000
_cell.length_b   1.000
_cell.length_c   1.000
_cell.angle_alpha   90.00
_cell.angle_beta   90.00
_cell.angle_gamma   90.00
#
_symmetry.space_group_name_H-M   'P 1'
#
loop_
_entity.id
_entity.type
_entity.pdbx_description
1 polymer ?
#
loop_
_entity_poly.entity_id
_entity_poly.type
_entity_poly.pdbx_seq_one_letter_code
_entity_poly.pdbx_strand_id
1 'polypeptide(L)' 'EAVAHAVKRKQAFDKRVLARKPGEVTFAKGQLVQIYRSDLDDTFKTERKLLPKWSPP' A
#
# COMPACT_ATOMS: atom_id res chain seq x y z
N GLU A 1 -6.30 -6.62 23.94
CA GLU A 1 -4.94 -6.08 23.73
C GLU A 1 -4.48 -5.98 22.25
N ALA A 2 -4.99 -6.78 21.31
CA ALA A 2 -4.62 -6.69 19.88
C ALA A 2 -4.95 -5.34 19.21
N VAL A 3 -6.05 -4.69 19.61
CA VAL A 3 -6.51 -3.41 19.04
C VAL A 3 -5.53 -2.27 19.34
N ALA A 4 -5.01 -2.18 20.57
CA ALA A 4 -4.05 -1.15 20.97
C ALA A 4 -2.72 -1.28 20.18
N HIS A 5 -2.27 -2.51 19.96
CA HIS A 5 -1.06 -2.78 19.18
C HIS A 5 -1.22 -2.46 17.69
N ALA A 6 -2.41 -2.69 17.13
CA ALA A 6 -2.72 -2.35 15.74
C ALA A 6 -2.78 -0.84 15.53
N VAL A 7 -3.41 -0.10 16.46
CA VAL A 7 -3.48 1.37 16.44
C VAL A 7 -2.07 1.98 16.51
N LYS A 8 -1.21 1.49 17.41
CA LYS A 8 0.18 1.96 17.54
C LYS A 8 1.00 1.75 16.26
N ARG A 9 0.84 0.60 15.59
CA ARG A 9 1.54 0.31 14.33
C ARG A 9 1.02 1.18 13.17
N LYS A 10 -0.29 1.38 13.09
CA LYS A 10 -0.89 2.28 12.10
C LYS A 10 -0.39 3.71 12.26
N GLN A 11 -0.41 4.25 13.48
CA GLN A 11 0.09 5.60 13.76
C GLN A 11 1.58 5.78 13.40
N ALA A 12 2.42 4.77 13.69
CA ALA A 12 3.83 4.80 13.32
C ALA A 12 4.03 4.76 11.80
N PHE A 13 3.22 3.98 11.08
CA PHE A 13 3.23 3.92 9.63
C PHE A 13 2.79 5.25 9.02
N ASP A 14 1.64 5.79 9.45
CA ASP A 14 1.11 7.06 8.98
C ASP A 14 2.12 8.20 9.22
N LYS A 15 2.75 8.24 10.40
CA LYS A 15 3.82 9.21 10.70
C LYS A 15 5.03 9.07 9.77
N ARG A 16 5.43 7.85 9.40
CA ARG A 16 6.53 7.63 8.45
C ARG A 16 6.16 8.01 7.03
N VAL A 17 4.91 7.76 6.62
CA VAL A 17 4.39 8.16 5.30
C VAL A 17 4.30 9.68 5.21
N LEU A 18 3.82 10.37 6.25
CA LEU A 18 3.76 11.84 6.31
C LEU A 18 5.15 12.49 6.43
N ALA A 19 6.09 11.84 7.13
CA ALA A 19 7.47 12.32 7.25
C ALA A 19 8.27 12.14 5.96
N ARG A 20 7.93 11.14 5.13
CA ARG A 20 8.39 11.07 3.75
C ARG A 20 7.68 12.20 3.01
N LYS A 21 8.43 13.18 2.50
CA LYS A 21 7.83 14.21 1.64
C LYS A 21 7.00 13.49 0.55
N PRO A 22 5.68 13.74 0.45
CA PRO A 22 4.90 13.31 -0.70
C PRO A 22 5.35 14.18 -1.88
N GLY A 23 6.53 13.86 -2.42
CA GLY A 23 7.03 14.42 -3.66
C GLY A 23 6.51 13.59 -4.81
N GLU A 24 6.35 14.23 -5.97
CA GLU A 24 6.15 13.54 -7.22
C GLU A 24 7.22 12.45 -7.39
N VAL A 25 6.79 11.21 -7.57
CA VAL A 25 7.69 10.09 -7.87
C VAL A 25 7.78 10.01 -9.40
N THR A 26 8.82 10.62 -9.95
CA THR A 26 9.11 10.54 -11.38
C THR A 26 9.89 9.27 -11.68
N PHE A 27 9.39 8.44 -12.60
CA PHE A 27 10.08 7.23 -13.04
C PHE A 27 10.91 7.51 -14.30
N ALA A 28 12.11 6.93 -14.36
CA ALA A 28 12.98 6.98 -15.52
C ALA A 28 12.80 5.75 -16.42
N LYS A 29 13.12 5.90 -17.70
CA LYS A 29 13.10 4.78 -18.66
C LYS A 29 14.06 3.68 -18.19
N GLY A 30 13.57 2.43 -18.15
CA GLY A 30 14.33 1.26 -17.69
C GLY A 30 14.10 0.91 -16.22
N GLN A 31 13.31 1.68 -15.48
CA GLN A 31 12.87 1.30 -14.14
C GLN A 31 11.65 0.39 -14.22
N LEU A 32 11.72 -0.75 -13.54
CA LEU A 32 10.58 -1.63 -13.33
C LEU A 32 9.63 -1.00 -12.32
N VAL A 33 8.34 -1.00 -12.64
CA VAL A 33 7.29 -0.38 -11.82
C VAL A 33 6.15 -1.36 -11.64
N GLN A 34 5.56 -1.39 -10.45
CA GLN A 34 4.41 -2.23 -10.16
C GLN A 34 3.17 -1.36 -10.04
N ILE A 35 2.10 -1.79 -10.72
CA ILE A 35 0.82 -1.08 -10.72
C ILE A 35 -0.05 -1.66 -9.59
N TYR A 36 -0.62 -0.76 -8.79
CA TYR A 36 -1.58 -1.13 -7.74
C TYR A 36 -2.93 -1.48 -8.36
N ARG A 37 -3.46 -2.65 -8.02
CA ARG A 37 -4.79 -3.12 -8.42
C ARG A 37 -5.84 -2.63 -7.43
N SER A 38 -6.32 -1.41 -7.61
CA SER A 38 -7.33 -0.78 -6.74
C SER A 38 -8.73 -1.36 -6.91
N ASP A 39 -9.01 -2.04 -8.03
CA ASP A 39 -10.25 -2.77 -8.32
C ASP A 39 -10.55 -3.87 -7.29
N LEU A 40 -9.52 -4.44 -6.67
CA LEU A 40 -9.65 -5.45 -5.61
C LEU A 40 -10.07 -4.86 -4.25
N ASP A 41 -10.03 -3.54 -4.05
CA ASP A 41 -10.38 -2.91 -2.77
C ASP A 41 -11.87 -2.66 -2.60
N ASP A 42 -12.60 -2.44 -3.69
CA ASP A 42 -14.02 -2.07 -3.66
C ASP A 42 -14.98 -3.26 -3.57
N THR A 43 -14.48 -4.49 -3.72
CA THR A 43 -15.29 -5.70 -3.58
C THR A 43 -15.06 -6.36 -2.22
N PHE A 44 -16.13 -6.49 -1.42
CA PHE A 44 -16.18 -7.33 -0.20
C PHE A 44 -16.07 -8.84 -0.51
N LYS A 45 -15.36 -9.22 -1.57
CA LYS A 45 -15.13 -10.60 -1.97
C LYS A 45 -13.89 -11.13 -1.27
N THR A 46 -13.95 -12.40 -0.86
CA THR A 46 -12.86 -13.14 -0.20
C THR A 46 -11.56 -13.14 -1.00
N GLU A 47 -11.68 -12.97 -2.33
CA GLU A 47 -10.58 -12.83 -3.31
C GLU A 47 -9.57 -11.73 -2.94
N ARG A 48 -10.00 -10.65 -2.25
CA ARG A 48 -9.11 -9.57 -1.79
C ARG A 48 -7.99 -10.04 -0.86
N LYS A 49 -8.20 -11.13 -0.12
CA LYS A 49 -7.21 -11.69 0.81
C LYS A 49 -6.21 -12.63 0.13
N LEU A 50 -6.57 -13.18 -1.03
CA LEU A 50 -5.81 -14.23 -1.70
C LEU A 50 -5.08 -13.75 -2.95
N LEU A 51 -5.52 -12.63 -3.54
CA LEU A 51 -4.93 -12.11 -4.76
C LEU A 51 -3.84 -11.06 -4.49
N PRO A 52 -2.72 -11.09 -5.25
CA PRO A 52 -1.70 -10.06 -5.19
C PRO A 52 -2.28 -8.69 -5.57
N LYS A 53 -2.01 -7.68 -4.73
CA LYS A 53 -2.43 -6.29 -4.96
C LYS A 53 -1.56 -5.51 -5.93
N TRP A 54 -0.40 -6.06 -6.28
CA TRP A 54 0.60 -5.44 -7.14
C TRP A 54 0.81 -6.29 -8.39
N SER A 55 0.99 -5.67 -9.55
CA SER A 55 1.37 -6.37 -10.77
C SER A 55 2.80 -6.92 -10.68
N PRO A 56 3.17 -7.90 -11.53
CA PRO A 56 4.57 -8.17 -11.80
C PRO A 56 5.32 -6.90 -12.25
N PRO A 57 6.62 -6.78 -11.93
CA PRO A 57 7.46 -5.64 -12.31
C PRO A 57 7.68 -5.50 -13.82
#